data_AF-A0A4U8WH24-F1
#
_entry.id   AF-A0A4U8WH24-F1
#
_cell.length_a   1.000
_cell.length_b   1.000
_cell.length_c   1.000
_cell.angle_alpha   90.00
_cell.angle_beta   90.00
_cell.angle_gamma   90.00
#
_symmetry.space_group_name_H-M   'P 1'
#
loop_
_entity.id
_entity.type
_entity.pdbx_description
1 polymer ?
#
loop_
_entity_poly.entity_id
_entity_poly.type
_entity_poly.pdbx_seq_one_letter_code
_entity_poly.pdbx_strand_id
1 'polypeptide(L)'
;MKNFFSIFLTVLVFATANSCKSANSQDDSTLPKDISERPADENSEKYDQALLDEMRTEIESAIAKEKCSKSSEWTFAPMGSKACGGPVRYIAYPKKMEEAIAPKISDYTQKMSDFNKKYNIVSDCMLAAEPSGVRCENGNTVFIY
;
A
#
# COMPACT_ATOMS: atom_id res chain seq x y z
N MET A 1 -61.41 45.30 38.67
CA MET A 1 -60.54 45.63 39.82
C MET A 1 -59.11 45.75 39.31
N LYS A 2 -58.51 46.93 39.51
CA LYS A 2 -57.08 47.34 39.46
C LYS A 2 -56.21 46.81 38.30
N ASN A 3 -55.80 47.66 37.34
CA ASN A 3 -54.75 48.71 37.44
C ASN A 3 -53.36 48.12 37.74
N PHE A 4 -52.22 48.59 37.25
CA PHE A 4 -51.75 49.49 36.19
C PHE A 4 -50.21 49.54 36.46
N PHE A 5 -49.39 49.79 35.43
CA PHE A 5 -48.10 50.51 35.53
C PHE A 5 -46.77 49.81 35.92
N SER A 6 -45.87 49.85 34.93
CA SER A 6 -44.46 50.33 34.94
C SER A 6 -43.27 49.43 35.31
N ILE A 7 -42.33 49.15 34.38
CA ILE A 7 -41.19 49.91 33.77
C ILE A 7 -39.87 49.42 34.42
N PHE A 8 -38.79 49.34 33.60
CA PHE A 8 -37.34 49.23 33.90
C PHE A 8 -36.81 47.79 33.93
N LEU A 9 -35.63 47.44 33.41
CA LEU A 9 -34.53 48.10 32.71
C LEU A 9 -33.55 46.96 32.30
N THR A 10 -32.88 47.15 31.16
CA THR A 10 -31.75 46.39 30.56
C THR A 10 -30.78 45.65 31.49
N VAL A 11 -30.22 44.49 31.04
CA VAL A 11 -28.83 43.96 31.24
C VAL A 11 -28.71 42.64 30.44
N LEU A 12 -28.02 42.62 29.29
CA LEU A 12 -26.62 42.17 29.03
C LEU A 12 -26.44 40.67 28.70
N VAL A 13 -26.14 40.41 27.43
CA VAL A 13 -25.12 39.49 26.85
C VAL A 13 -25.01 38.07 27.41
N PHE A 14 -25.21 37.06 26.54
CA PHE A 14 -24.23 35.99 26.29
C PHE A 14 -24.41 35.43 24.88
N ALA A 15 -23.46 35.78 24.00
CA ALA A 15 -23.28 35.13 22.71
C ALA A 15 -22.69 33.73 22.96
N THR A 16 -23.39 32.68 22.55
CA THR A 16 -22.81 31.33 22.45
C THR A 16 -22.50 31.06 20.99
N ALA A 17 -21.21 31.11 20.66
CA ALA A 17 -20.71 30.67 19.37
C ALA A 17 -20.81 29.14 19.30
N ASN A 18 -21.72 28.63 18.48
CA ASN A 18 -21.67 27.23 18.04
C ASN A 18 -20.45 27.09 17.13
N SER A 19 -19.34 26.65 17.72
CA SER A 19 -18.13 26.24 17.01
C SER A 19 -18.42 24.97 16.22
N CYS A 20 -18.47 25.06 14.89
CA CYS A 20 -18.51 23.90 14.02
C CYS A 20 -17.20 23.13 14.16
N LYS A 21 -17.27 21.93 14.75
CA LYS A 21 -16.17 20.99 14.84
C LYS A 21 -15.91 20.42 13.44
N SER A 22 -14.93 20.99 12.73
CA SER A 22 -14.43 20.45 11.46
C SER A 22 -13.76 19.11 11.74
N ALA A 23 -14.35 18.04 11.24
CA ALA A 23 -13.73 16.73 11.13
C ALA A 23 -13.71 16.37 9.64
N ASN A 24 -12.62 16.71 8.96
CA ASN A 24 -12.29 16.10 7.69
C ASN A 24 -10.80 15.78 7.70
N SER A 25 -10.47 14.59 8.21
CA SER A 25 -9.16 14.00 8.01
C SER A 25 -9.12 13.52 6.55
N GLN A 26 -8.48 14.29 5.68
CA GLN A 26 -8.11 13.80 4.35
C GLN A 26 -7.15 12.62 4.55
N ASP A 27 -7.59 11.45 4.10
CA ASP A 27 -6.75 10.29 3.84
C ASP A 27 -5.86 10.61 2.63
N ASP A 28 -4.63 11.03 2.93
CA ASP A 28 -3.60 11.49 2.00
C ASP A 28 -3.04 10.37 1.09
N SER A 29 -3.50 9.13 1.27
CA SER A 29 -2.99 7.96 0.54
C SER A 29 -3.39 7.91 -0.95
N THR A 30 -4.20 8.85 -1.42
CA THR A 30 -4.66 8.93 -2.82
C THR A 30 -4.10 10.11 -3.62
N LEU A 31 -3.30 10.99 -3.00
CA LEU A 31 -2.66 12.10 -3.71
C LEU A 31 -1.38 11.61 -4.43
N PRO A 32 -1.11 12.05 -5.67
CA PRO A 32 0.20 11.90 -6.29
C PRO A 32 1.26 12.52 -5.37
N LYS A 33 2.36 11.80 -5.15
CA LYS A 33 3.47 12.32 -4.33
C LYS A 33 3.93 13.66 -4.87
N ASP A 34 4.13 14.62 -3.96
CA ASP A 34 4.53 15.97 -4.33
C ASP A 34 5.84 15.97 -5.11
N ILE A 35 5.99 16.92 -6.05
CA ILE A 35 7.19 17.01 -6.89
C ILE A 35 8.44 17.25 -6.04
N SER A 36 8.31 17.82 -4.84
CA SER A 36 9.43 17.97 -3.88
C SER A 36 9.91 16.65 -3.27
N GLU A 37 9.12 15.58 -3.32
CA GLU A 37 9.51 14.25 -2.84
C GLU A 37 10.27 13.42 -3.90
N ARG A 38 10.33 13.89 -5.15
CA ARG A 38 11.16 13.24 -6.19
C ARG A 38 12.63 13.33 -5.78
N PRO A 39 13.39 12.22 -5.72
CA PRO A 39 14.82 12.27 -5.44
C PRO A 39 15.52 13.14 -6.48
N ALA A 40 16.31 14.13 -6.03
CA ALA A 40 17.00 15.07 -6.90
C ALA A 40 18.09 14.43 -7.78
N ASP A 41 18.47 13.18 -7.49
CA ASP A 41 19.46 12.39 -8.24
C ASP A 41 18.82 11.10 -8.77
N GLU A 42 18.45 11.14 -10.05
CA GLU A 42 17.84 10.03 -10.80
C GLU A 42 18.79 8.84 -11.02
N ASN A 43 20.07 8.96 -10.69
CA ASN A 43 21.04 7.87 -10.80
C ASN A 43 21.43 7.26 -9.44
N SER A 44 20.83 7.73 -8.35
CA SER A 44 21.11 7.25 -7.01
C SER A 44 20.48 5.87 -6.72
N GLU A 45 21.12 5.11 -5.82
CA GLU A 45 20.56 3.86 -5.30
C GLU A 45 19.15 4.04 -4.72
N LYS A 46 18.95 5.15 -4.01
CA LYS A 46 17.65 5.50 -3.43
C LYS A 46 16.57 5.70 -4.49
N TYR A 47 16.92 6.30 -5.63
CA TYR A 47 15.97 6.50 -6.73
C TYR A 47 15.58 5.17 -7.38
N ASP A 48 16.54 4.33 -7.72
CA ASP A 48 16.25 3.02 -8.30
C ASP A 48 15.48 2.11 -7.35
N GLN A 49 15.78 2.17 -6.05
CA GLN A 49 15.03 1.45 -5.03
C GLN A 49 13.57 1.92 -4.96
N ALA A 50 13.32 3.23 -5.09
CA ALA A 50 11.96 3.77 -5.14
C ALA A 50 11.18 3.30 -6.37
N LEU A 51 11.82 3.14 -7.53
CA LEU A 51 11.20 2.57 -8.73
C LEU A 51 10.83 1.09 -8.53
N LEU A 52 11.69 0.31 -7.89
CA LEU A 52 11.37 -1.08 -7.52
C LEU A 52 10.19 -1.15 -6.55
N ASP A 53 10.13 -0.24 -5.57
CA ASP A 53 9.03 -0.16 -4.62
C ASP A 53 7.71 0.21 -5.27
N GLU A 54 7.73 1.12 -6.26
CA GLU A 54 6.55 1.46 -7.07
C GLU A 54 6.02 0.24 -7.82
N MET A 55 6.89 -0.48 -8.53
CA MET A 55 6.50 -1.70 -9.28
C MET A 55 5.92 -2.77 -8.36
N ARG A 56 6.53 -3.00 -7.19
CA ARG A 56 6.01 -3.93 -6.19
C ARG A 56 4.62 -3.49 -5.73
N THR A 57 4.47 -2.22 -5.37
CA THR A 57 3.20 -1.67 -4.89
C THR A 57 2.11 -1.77 -5.95
N GLU A 58 2.44 -1.55 -7.21
CA GLU A 58 1.51 -1.71 -8.33
C GLU A 58 0.98 -3.14 -8.43
N ILE A 59 1.89 -4.14 -8.38
CA ILE A 59 1.52 -5.56 -8.42
C ILE A 59 0.62 -5.92 -7.23
N GLU A 60 1.04 -5.56 -6.02
CA GLU A 60 0.30 -5.88 -4.80
C GLU A 60 -1.07 -5.21 -4.77
N SER A 61 -1.15 -3.94 -5.17
CA SER A 61 -2.40 -3.18 -5.22
C SER A 61 -3.35 -3.68 -6.30
N ALA A 62 -2.83 -4.20 -7.42
CA ALA A 62 -3.66 -4.85 -8.43
C ALA A 62 -4.30 -6.12 -7.88
N ILE A 63 -3.53 -6.95 -7.15
CA ILE A 63 -3.99 -8.21 -6.56
C ILE A 63 -4.96 -7.95 -5.39
N ALA A 64 -4.68 -6.96 -4.54
CA ALA A 64 -5.46 -6.65 -3.33
C ALA A 64 -6.92 -6.25 -3.60
N LYS A 65 -7.26 -5.94 -4.87
CA LYS A 65 -8.64 -5.70 -5.31
C LYS A 65 -9.50 -6.96 -5.30
N GLU A 66 -8.88 -8.14 -5.23
CA GLU A 66 -9.53 -9.43 -5.32
C GLU A 66 -9.59 -10.13 -3.96
N LYS A 67 -10.79 -10.61 -3.59
CA LYS A 67 -11.00 -11.30 -2.30
C LYS A 67 -10.79 -12.80 -2.45
N CYS A 68 -9.99 -13.39 -1.57
CA CYS A 68 -9.79 -14.84 -1.51
C CYS A 68 -11.02 -15.50 -0.88
N SER A 69 -11.80 -16.22 -1.69
CA SER A 69 -12.94 -17.04 -1.22
C SER A 69 -12.76 -18.53 -1.47
N LYS A 70 -12.05 -18.91 -2.53
CA LYS A 70 -11.73 -20.30 -2.89
C LYS A 70 -10.27 -20.42 -3.28
N SER A 71 -9.51 -21.21 -2.54
CA SER A 71 -8.08 -21.44 -2.80
C SER A 71 -7.79 -22.01 -4.20
N SER A 72 -8.71 -22.81 -4.75
CA SER A 72 -8.56 -23.41 -6.09
C SER A 72 -8.50 -22.38 -7.22
N GLU A 73 -9.00 -21.17 -6.99
CA GLU A 73 -9.00 -20.05 -7.93
C GLU A 73 -7.74 -19.17 -7.81
N TRP A 74 -6.86 -19.48 -6.85
CA TRP A 74 -5.62 -18.76 -6.58
C TRP A 74 -4.41 -19.62 -6.91
N THR A 75 -3.33 -18.94 -7.28
CA THR A 75 -2.01 -19.53 -7.50
C THR A 75 -0.96 -18.63 -6.82
N PHE A 76 0.31 -19.00 -6.92
CA PHE A 76 1.40 -18.19 -6.43
C PHE A 76 2.62 -18.31 -7.33
N ALA A 77 3.48 -17.29 -7.28
CA ALA A 77 4.73 -17.27 -8.03
C ALA A 77 5.87 -16.70 -7.16
N PRO A 78 7.12 -17.09 -7.45
CA PRO A 78 8.30 -16.42 -6.90
C PRO A 78 8.37 -14.97 -7.37
N MET A 79 8.74 -14.04 -6.49
CA MET A 79 8.85 -12.61 -6.81
C MET A 79 10.13 -12.01 -6.22
N GLY A 80 10.81 -11.20 -7.04
CA GLY A 80 12.05 -10.53 -6.70
C GLY A 80 13.26 -11.44 -6.88
N SER A 81 14.46 -10.85 -6.75
CA SER A 81 15.72 -11.58 -6.89
C SER A 81 16.64 -11.21 -5.72
N LYS A 82 17.10 -12.20 -4.96
CA LYS A 82 18.19 -12.00 -4.00
C LYS A 82 19.53 -11.99 -4.75
N ALA A 83 20.52 -11.29 -4.21
CA ALA A 83 21.85 -11.21 -4.82
C ALA A 83 22.56 -12.57 -4.95
N CYS A 84 22.28 -13.51 -4.04
CA CYS A 84 22.76 -14.90 -4.09
C CYS A 84 21.95 -15.82 -5.03
N GLY A 85 20.89 -15.30 -5.67
CA GLY A 85 19.91 -16.09 -6.41
C GLY A 85 18.68 -16.47 -5.58
N GLY A 86 17.62 -16.85 -6.28
CA GLY A 86 16.31 -17.19 -5.70
C GLY A 86 15.42 -15.97 -5.42
N PRO A 87 14.12 -16.21 -5.14
CA PRO A 87 13.18 -15.15 -4.88
C PRO A 87 13.40 -14.50 -3.51
N VAL A 88 12.99 -13.23 -3.41
CA VAL A 88 12.89 -12.55 -2.11
C VAL A 88 11.69 -13.09 -1.34
N ARG A 89 10.59 -13.38 -2.04
CA ARG A 89 9.33 -13.86 -1.48
C ARG A 89 8.51 -14.59 -2.53
N TYR A 90 7.43 -15.21 -2.08
CA TYR A 90 6.34 -15.65 -2.94
C TYR A 90 5.17 -14.67 -2.84
N ILE A 91 4.43 -14.53 -3.93
CA ILE A 91 3.21 -13.71 -4.01
C ILE A 91 2.06 -14.56 -4.54
N ALA A 92 0.92 -14.52 -3.86
CA ALA A 92 -0.29 -15.22 -4.26
C ALA A 92 -1.22 -14.27 -5.04
N TYR A 93 -1.83 -14.76 -6.13
CA TYR A 93 -2.75 -13.98 -6.95
C TYR A 93 -3.82 -14.88 -7.60
N PRO A 94 -4.97 -14.31 -8.03
CA PRO A 94 -6.02 -15.08 -8.69
C PRO A 94 -5.54 -15.61 -10.04
N LYS A 95 -5.83 -16.87 -10.36
CA LYS A 95 -5.48 -17.48 -11.65
C LYS A 95 -6.02 -16.72 -12.86
N LYS A 96 -7.18 -16.08 -12.73
CA LYS A 96 -7.77 -15.23 -13.77
C LYS A 96 -6.91 -14.00 -14.13
N MET A 97 -5.95 -13.62 -13.29
CA MET A 97 -5.05 -12.49 -13.49
C MET A 97 -3.66 -12.91 -13.98
N GLU A 98 -3.41 -14.21 -14.21
CA GLU A 98 -2.10 -14.76 -14.59
C GLU A 98 -1.44 -13.99 -15.73
N GLU A 99 -2.16 -13.81 -16.84
CA GLU A 99 -1.64 -13.14 -18.04
C GLU A 99 -1.27 -11.67 -17.79
N ALA A 100 -1.92 -11.02 -16.81
CA ALA A 100 -1.66 -9.62 -16.47
C ALA A 100 -0.56 -9.45 -15.42
N ILE A 101 -0.44 -10.40 -14.48
CA ILE A 101 0.43 -10.29 -13.31
C ILE A 101 1.78 -10.98 -13.53
N ALA A 102 1.82 -12.14 -14.17
CA ALA A 102 3.07 -12.88 -14.38
C ALA A 102 4.15 -12.07 -15.13
N PRO A 103 3.83 -11.30 -16.19
CA PRO A 103 4.82 -10.43 -16.83
C PRO A 103 5.35 -9.32 -15.91
N LYS A 104 4.49 -8.76 -15.05
CA LYS A 104 4.89 -7.71 -14.09
C LYS A 104 5.81 -8.26 -13.01
N ILE A 105 5.51 -9.46 -12.50
CA ILE A 105 6.39 -10.17 -11.53
C ILE A 105 7.75 -10.45 -12.17
N SER A 106 7.77 -10.90 -13.43
CA SER A 106 9.00 -11.17 -14.18
C SER A 106 9.83 -9.89 -14.36
N ASP A 107 9.22 -8.79 -14.81
CA ASP A 107 9.89 -7.49 -14.99
C ASP A 107 10.46 -6.97 -13.67
N TYR A 108 9.67 -6.99 -12.59
CA TYR A 108 10.15 -6.62 -11.25
C TYR A 108 11.35 -7.48 -10.81
N THR A 109 11.27 -8.79 -11.02
CA THR A 109 12.33 -9.73 -10.65
C THR A 109 13.62 -9.47 -11.42
N GLN A 110 13.52 -9.19 -12.72
CA GLN A 110 14.65 -8.85 -13.57
C GLN A 110 15.29 -7.53 -13.14
N LYS A 111 14.48 -6.48 -12.94
CA LYS A 111 14.99 -5.16 -12.51
C LYS A 111 15.63 -5.21 -11.12
N MET A 112 15.09 -6.01 -10.21
CA MET A 112 15.72 -6.21 -8.90
C MET A 112 17.07 -6.94 -9.02
N SER A 113 17.19 -7.93 -9.91
CA SER A 113 18.47 -8.57 -10.22
C SER A 113 19.49 -7.55 -10.74
N ASP A 114 19.07 -6.64 -11.62
CA ASP A 114 19.97 -5.64 -12.20
C ASP A 114 20.34 -4.54 -11.19
N PHE A 115 19.41 -4.15 -10.32
CA PHE A 115 19.69 -3.31 -9.15
C PHE A 115 20.75 -3.94 -8.24
N ASN A 116 20.60 -5.23 -7.90
CA ASN A 116 21.56 -5.93 -7.06
C ASN A 116 22.97 -5.91 -7.66
N LYS A 117 23.09 -6.11 -8.98
CA LYS A 117 24.37 -6.05 -9.70
C LYS A 117 24.93 -4.63 -9.73
N LYS A 118 24.08 -3.61 -10.01
CA LYS A 118 24.48 -2.20 -10.10
C LYS A 118 25.10 -1.70 -8.79
N TYR A 119 24.50 -2.07 -7.66
CA TYR A 119 24.89 -1.57 -6.34
C TYR A 119 25.69 -2.57 -5.49
N ASN A 120 26.09 -3.71 -6.07
CA ASN A 120 26.84 -4.77 -5.37
C ASN A 120 26.17 -5.20 -4.06
N ILE A 121 24.85 -5.35 -4.09
CA ILE A 121 24.05 -5.76 -2.92
C ILE A 121 24.50 -7.14 -2.47
N VAL A 122 24.71 -7.30 -1.16
CA VAL A 122 25.09 -8.57 -0.53
C VAL A 122 23.85 -9.18 0.14
N SER A 123 23.68 -10.49 0.00
CA SER A 123 22.59 -11.24 0.65
C SER A 123 23.16 -12.15 1.75
N ASP A 124 22.31 -12.45 2.73
CA ASP A 124 22.51 -13.50 3.74
C ASP A 124 22.56 -14.94 3.18
N CYS A 125 22.39 -15.11 1.86
CA CYS A 125 22.29 -16.40 1.17
C CYS A 125 21.17 -17.33 1.68
N MET A 126 20.21 -16.83 2.45
CA MET A 126 19.06 -17.61 2.89
C MET A 126 17.98 -17.61 1.80
N LEU A 127 17.50 -18.80 1.41
CA LEU A 127 16.42 -18.90 0.43
C LEU A 127 15.05 -18.76 1.11
N ALA A 128 14.12 -18.07 0.44
CA ALA A 128 12.73 -18.09 0.86
C ALA A 128 12.18 -19.52 0.73
N ALA A 129 11.55 -20.03 1.79
CA ALA A 129 10.88 -21.32 1.72
C ALA A 129 9.77 -21.26 0.67
N GLU A 130 9.69 -22.29 -0.17
CA GLU A 130 8.62 -22.40 -1.16
C GLU A 130 7.33 -22.87 -0.48
N PRO A 131 6.20 -22.16 -0.64
CA PRO A 131 4.91 -22.62 -0.18
C PRO A 131 4.49 -23.92 -0.89
N SER A 132 3.81 -24.80 -0.16
CA SER A 132 3.14 -25.96 -0.74
C SER A 132 1.73 -25.63 -1.29
N GLY A 133 1.18 -24.46 -0.95
CA GLY A 133 -0.12 -24.03 -1.46
C GLY A 133 -0.63 -22.70 -0.90
N VAL A 134 -1.85 -22.34 -1.31
CA VAL A 134 -2.55 -21.12 -0.88
C VAL A 134 -3.86 -21.46 -0.18
N ARG A 135 -3.98 -20.88 1.01
CA ARG A 135 -5.12 -20.60 1.88
C ARG A 135 -6.07 -19.49 1.48
N CYS A 136 -7.38 -19.59 1.70
CA CYS A 136 -8.17 -18.38 1.96
C CYS A 136 -8.54 -18.29 3.44
N GLU A 137 -8.19 -17.19 4.10
CA GLU A 137 -8.59 -16.88 5.48
C GLU A 137 -9.12 -15.46 5.55
N ASN A 138 -10.36 -15.29 6.02
CA ASN A 138 -10.99 -13.97 6.20
C ASN A 138 -10.95 -13.07 4.95
N GLY A 139 -10.96 -13.66 3.75
CA GLY A 139 -10.86 -12.91 2.49
C GLY A 139 -9.43 -12.68 1.99
N ASN A 140 -8.41 -13.08 2.74
CA ASN A 140 -6.99 -12.91 2.42
C ASN A 140 -6.34 -14.23 2.04
N THR A 141 -5.24 -14.17 1.31
CA THR A 141 -4.39 -15.32 1.01
C THR A 141 -3.44 -15.62 2.16
N VAL A 142 -3.23 -16.90 2.46
CA VAL A 142 -2.25 -17.36 3.44
C VAL A 142 -1.47 -18.53 2.84
N PHE A 143 -0.14 -18.48 2.89
CA PHE A 143 0.69 -19.58 2.40
C PHE A 143 0.64 -20.79 3.34
N ILE A 144 0.65 -21.98 2.75
CA ILE A 144 0.83 -23.25 3.43
C ILE A 144 2.29 -23.65 3.19
N TYR A 145 2.98 -24.07 4.25
CA TYR A 145 4.34 -24.60 4.19
C TYR A 145 4.33 -26.03 4.72
#